data_AF-A0A933U8B1-F1
#
_entry.id   AF-A0A933U8B1-F1
#
_cell.length_a   1.000
_cell.length_b   1.000
_cell.length_c   1.000
_cell.angle_alpha   90.00
_cell.angle_beta   90.00
_cell.angle_gamma   90.00
#
_symmetry.space_group_name_H-M   'P 1'
#
loop_
_entity.id
_entity.type
_entity.pdbx_description
1 polymer ?
#
loop_
_entity_poly.entity_id
_entity_poly.type
_entity_poly.pdbx_seq_one_letter_code
_entity_poly.pdbx_strand_id
1 'polypeptide(L)'
;MKATTIMLSKKSLSILPREWCQREGLAQGGLVNAFDLGETGLLLRPLKAPSSREVAKLLRQPPAGPQSPEEAAAIVERALRKVRRA
;
A
#
# COMPACT_ATOMS: atom_id res chain seq x y z
N MET A 1 -21.65 3.09 10.46
CA MET A 1 -20.58 3.87 9.80
C MET A 1 -20.06 4.89 10.81
N LYS A 2 -18.75 4.94 11.10
CA LYS A 2 -18.17 5.93 12.03
C LYS A 2 -17.52 7.04 11.20
N ALA A 3 -18.11 8.23 11.18
CA ALA A 3 -17.52 9.39 10.55
C ALA A 3 -16.46 10.00 11.49
N THR A 4 -15.31 10.39 10.96
CA THR A 4 -14.29 11.13 11.72
C THR A 4 -13.92 12.38 10.95
N THR A 5 -14.12 13.54 11.57
CA THR A 5 -13.73 14.83 11.00
C THR A 5 -12.25 15.08 11.25
N ILE A 6 -11.51 15.42 10.20
CA ILE A 6 -10.10 15.76 10.29
C ILE A 6 -9.95 17.24 9.92
N MET A 7 -9.23 17.98 10.76
CA MET A 7 -8.87 19.36 10.46
C MET A 7 -7.57 19.38 9.64
N LEU A 8 -7.59 20.11 8.52
CA LEU A 8 -6.39 20.34 7.73
C LEU A 8 -5.50 21.35 8.45
N SER A 9 -4.24 20.98 8.67
CA SER A 9 -3.24 21.93 9.15
C SER A 9 -2.87 22.95 8.06
N LYS A 10 -2.21 24.04 8.45
CA LYS A 10 -1.69 25.05 7.49
C LYS A 10 -0.76 24.47 6.41
N LYS A 11 -0.17 23.29 6.66
CA LYS A 11 0.70 22.59 5.71
C LYS A 11 -0.05 21.55 4.87
N SER A 12 -1.38 21.53 4.94
CA SER A 12 -2.26 20.54 4.30
C SER A 12 -1.98 19.08 4.70
N LEU A 13 -1.22 18.87 5.78
CA LEU A 13 -1.04 17.55 6.39
C LEU A 13 -2.26 17.24 7.25
N SER A 14 -2.93 16.14 6.93
CA SER A 14 -4.05 15.59 7.70
C SER A 14 -3.52 14.70 8.82
N ILE A 15 -3.91 14.98 10.06
CA ILE A 15 -3.59 14.11 11.20
C ILE A 15 -4.62 12.99 11.23
N LEU A 16 -4.18 11.75 10.98
CA LEU A 16 -5.06 10.59 11.02
C LEU A 16 -5.41 10.23 12.48
N PRO A 17 -6.64 9.75 12.75
CA PRO A 17 -7.03 9.37 14.10
C PRO A 17 -6.15 8.25 14.65
N ARG A 18 -5.57 8.44 15.85
CA ARG A 18 -4.64 7.49 16.47
C ARG A 18 -5.22 6.08 16.61
N GLU A 19 -6.49 5.97 17.01
CA GLU A 19 -7.19 4.68 17.13
C GLU A 19 -7.26 3.93 15.80
N TRP A 20 -7.50 4.67 14.70
CA TRP A 20 -7.53 4.08 13.35
C TRP A 20 -6.13 3.60 12.94
N CYS A 21 -5.10 4.42 13.18
CA CYS A 21 -3.71 4.03 12.92
C CYS A 21 -3.30 2.77 13.68
N GLN A 22 -3.64 2.66 14.96
CA GLN A 22 -3.34 1.48 15.79
C GLN A 22 -4.02 0.22 15.27
N ARG A 23 -5.33 0.30 14.96
CA ARG A 23 -6.08 -0.83 14.39
C ARG A 23 -5.49 -1.31 13.07
N GLU A 24 -5.03 -0.37 12.24
CA GLU A 24 -4.43 -0.70 10.95
C GLU A 24 -2.95 -1.08 11.02
N GLY A 25 -2.34 -1.08 12.21
CA GLY A 25 -0.92 -1.38 12.39
C GLY A 25 0.01 -0.33 11.79
N LEU A 26 -0.47 0.91 11.64
CA LEU A 26 0.31 2.05 11.16
C LEU A 26 1.19 2.58 12.30
N ALA A 27 2.42 2.08 12.35
CA ALA A 27 3.47 2.64 13.19
C ALA A 27 3.99 3.98 12.61
N GLN A 28 4.87 4.65 13.36
CA GLN A 28 5.58 5.83 12.86
C GLN A 28 6.36 5.46 11.58
N GLY A 29 6.13 6.23 10.50
CA GLY A 29 6.69 5.94 9.17
C GLY A 29 5.86 4.96 8.32
N GLY A 30 4.71 4.47 8.82
CA GLY A 30 3.78 3.65 8.05
C GLY A 30 3.21 4.39 6.84
N LEU A 31 3.13 3.69 5.71
CA LEU A 31 2.64 4.24 4.45
C LEU A 31 1.15 4.01 4.27
N VAL A 32 0.46 4.98 3.67
CA VAL A 32 -0.96 4.91 3.34
C VAL A 32 -1.12 5.39 1.90
N ASN A 33 -1.80 4.60 1.08
CA ASN A 33 -2.19 5.03 -0.26
C ASN A 33 -3.43 5.92 -0.14
N ALA A 34 -3.41 7.05 -0.85
CA ALA A 34 -4.56 7.93 -1.00
C ALA A 34 -5.07 7.82 -2.44
N PHE A 35 -6.35 7.48 -2.59
CA PHE A 35 -7.05 7.41 -3.87
C PHE A 35 -8.12 8.49 -3.91
N ASP A 36 -8.00 9.39 -4.87
CA ASP A 36 -9.05 10.37 -5.18
C ASP A 36 -10.18 9.67 -5.94
N LEU A 37 -11.40 9.70 -5.38
CA LEU A 37 -12.61 9.14 -5.99
C LEU A 37 -13.56 10.26 -6.47
N GLY A 38 -13.05 11.48 -6.63
CA GLY A 38 -13.82 12.68 -7.01
C GLY A 38 -14.86 13.05 -5.96
N GLU A 39 -16.08 13.32 -6.40
CA GLU A 39 -17.22 13.69 -5.52
C GLU A 39 -17.57 12.61 -4.49
N THR A 40 -17.14 11.37 -4.72
CA THR A 40 -17.34 10.25 -3.79
C THR A 40 -16.41 10.34 -2.57
N GLY A 41 -15.35 11.15 -2.66
CA GLY A 41 -14.42 11.44 -1.57
C GLY A 41 -13.03 10.86 -1.76
N LEU A 42 -12.27 10.82 -0.67
CA LEU A 42 -10.89 10.31 -0.63
C LEU A 42 -10.85 8.96 0.09
N LEU A 43 -10.30 7.94 -0.56
CA LEU A 43 -10.06 6.64 0.07
C LEU A 43 -8.61 6.53 0.53
N LEU A 44 -8.43 6.37 1.84
CA LEU A 44 -7.14 6.07 2.45
C LEU A 44 -7.02 4.57 2.73
N ARG A 45 -5.99 3.92 2.21
CA ARG A 45 -5.73 2.48 2.43
C ARG A 45 -4.32 2.25 2.98
N PRO A 46 -4.17 1.70 4.20
CA PRO A 46 -2.86 1.34 4.75
C PRO A 46 -2.11 0.41 3.80
N LEU A 47 -0.84 0.71 3.55
CA LEU A 47 0.04 -0.18 2.80
C LEU A 47 0.63 -1.20 3.78
N LYS A 48 0.12 -2.42 3.71
CA LYS A 48 0.66 -3.56 4.48
C LYS A 48 1.61 -4.32 3.58
N ALA A 49 2.84 -4.55 4.03
CA ALA A 49 3.76 -5.42 3.32
C ALA A 49 3.11 -6.81 3.22
N PRO A 50 3.11 -7.44 2.03
CA PRO A 50 2.54 -8.77 1.89
C PRO A 50 3.35 -9.76 2.73
N SER A 51 2.65 -10.64 3.43
CA SER A 51 3.27 -11.75 4.15
C SER A 51 3.97 -12.70 3.18
N SER A 52 4.93 -13.48 3.69
CA SER A 52 5.62 -14.51 2.89
C SER A 52 4.66 -15.48 2.20
N ARG A 53 3.54 -15.81 2.86
CA ARG A 53 2.48 -16.66 2.30
C ARG A 53 1.72 -15.97 1.16
N GLU A 54 1.42 -14.69 1.29
CA GLU A 54 0.75 -13.91 0.24
C GLU A 54 1.67 -13.72 -0.97
N VAL A 55 2.96 -13.44 -0.73
CA VAL A 55 3.97 -13.39 -1.80
C VAL A 55 4.05 -14.75 -2.51
N ALA A 56 4.16 -15.85 -1.77
CA ALA A 56 4.20 -17.19 -2.37
C ALA A 56 2.93 -17.53 -3.17
N LYS A 57 1.75 -17.07 -2.72
CA LYS A 57 0.49 -17.24 -3.45
C LYS A 57 0.49 -16.41 -4.75
N LEU A 58 0.95 -15.17 -4.70
CA LEU A 58 1.03 -14.28 -5.86
C LEU A 58 2.01 -14.82 -6.91
N LEU A 59 3.15 -15.37 -6.48
CA LEU A 59 4.14 -15.98 -7.37
C LEU A 59 3.66 -17.28 -8.04
N ARG A 60 2.67 -17.97 -7.46
CA ARG A 60 2.00 -19.13 -8.07
C ARG A 60 0.88 -18.74 -9.05
N GLN A 61 0.54 -17.46 -9.05
CA GLN A 61 -0.25 -16.75 -10.05
C GLN A 61 0.12 -17.10 -11.50
N PRO A 62 -0.70 -17.68 -12.38
CA PRO A 62 -0.43 -17.57 -13.81
C PRO A 62 -0.33 -16.07 -14.17
N PRO A 63 0.72 -15.64 -14.90
CA PRO A 63 0.87 -14.23 -15.25
C PRO A 63 -0.39 -13.71 -15.96
N ALA A 64 -0.88 -12.54 -15.55
CA ALA A 64 -2.10 -11.95 -16.11
C ALA A 64 -1.92 -11.35 -17.53
N GLY A 65 -0.79 -11.64 -18.20
CA GLY A 65 -0.44 -11.08 -19.50
C GLY A 65 0.49 -12.00 -20.29
N PRO A 66 0.92 -11.60 -21.51
CA PRO A 66 1.70 -12.44 -22.43
C PRO A 66 3.13 -12.74 -21.95
N GLN A 67 3.50 -12.26 -20.76
CA GLN A 67 4.82 -12.44 -20.19
C GLN A 67 4.93 -13.85 -19.63
N SER A 68 5.99 -14.54 -20.00
CA SER A 68 6.33 -15.84 -19.42
C SER A 68 6.54 -15.68 -17.90
N PRO A 69 6.27 -16.73 -17.09
CA PRO A 69 6.58 -16.72 -15.66
C PRO A 69 8.04 -16.33 -15.36
N GLU A 70 8.99 -16.71 -16.23
CA GLU A 70 10.40 -16.32 -16.11
C GLU A 70 10.62 -14.81 -16.27
N GLU A 71 9.94 -14.16 -17.22
CA GLU A 71 10.04 -12.70 -17.43
C GLU A 71 9.44 -11.92 -16.26
N ALA A 72 8.29 -12.36 -15.75
CA ALA A 72 7.67 -11.75 -14.58
C ALA A 72 8.57 -11.87 -13.34
N ALA A 73 9.17 -13.04 -13.11
CA ALA A 73 10.13 -13.27 -12.03
C ALA A 73 11.38 -12.38 -12.16
N ALA A 74 11.92 -12.24 -13.37
CA ALA A 74 13.09 -11.39 -13.64
C ALA A 74 12.81 -9.89 -13.38
N ILE A 75 11.60 -9.41 -13.69
CA ILE A 75 11.17 -8.03 -13.39
C ILE A 75 11.11 -7.80 -11.88
N VAL A 76 10.50 -8.73 -11.14
CA VAL A 76 10.37 -8.66 -9.68
C VAL A 76 11.74 -8.70 -9.01
N GLU A 77 12.62 -9.62 -9.39
CA GLU A 77 13.99 -9.71 -8.86
C GLU A 77 14.81 -8.43 -9.12
N ARG A 78 14.68 -7.85 -10.32
CA ARG A 78 15.36 -6.60 -10.67
C ARG A 78 14.82 -5.42 -9.84
N ALA A 79 13.52 -5.37 -9.57
CA ALA A 79 12.91 -4.36 -8.71
C ALA A 79 13.36 -4.50 -7.25
N LEU A 80 13.38 -5.72 -6.72
CA LEU A 80 13.82 -6.00 -5.35
C LEU A 80 15.31 -5.67 -5.12
N ARG A 81 16.18 -5.90 -6.12
CA ARG A 81 17.58 -5.47 -6.04
C ARG A 81 17.76 -3.96 -5.95
N LYS A 82 16.91 -3.18 -6.61
CA LYS A 82 16.97 -1.71 -6.52
C LYS A 82 16.59 -1.23 -5.12
N VAL A 83 15.56 -1.84 -4.52
CA VAL A 83 15.13 -1.51 -3.15
C VAL A 83 16.18 -1.91 -2.11
N ARG A 84 16.89 -3.03 -2.30
CA ARG A 84 17.95 -3.48 -1.37
C ARG A 84 19.26 -2.68 -1.43
N ARG A 85 19.44 -1.86 -2.47
CA ARG A 85 20.66 -1.05 -2.68
C ARG A 85 20.45 0.44 -2.41
N ALA A 86 19.23 0.83 -2.06
CA ALA A 86 18.88 2.17 -1.60
C ALA A 86 18.80 2.18 -0.07
#